data_AF-A0A519NMZ7-F1
#
_entry.id   AF-A0A519NMZ7-F1
#
_cell.length_a   1.000
_cell.length_b   1.000
_cell.length_c   1.000
_cell.angle_alpha   90.00
_cell.angle_beta   90.00
_cell.angle_gamma   90.00
#
_symmetry.space_group_name_H-M   'P 1'
#
loop_
_entity.id
_entity.type
_entity.pdbx_description
1 polymer ?
#
loop_
_entity_poly.entity_id
_entity_poly.type
_entity_poly.pdbx_seq_one_letter_code
_entity_poly.pdbx_strand_id
1 'polypeptide(L)'
;MDTNTLLKQKLLSLLLLAGVFAFIYNPWTKFPYTFACITAMVLLFTWLQEKSLGGLNFKSLRLNDVAIILGLFISIEAVADFIVQPAANSFFNEPADYSAFRSIQGNAPKYFKYLLYMWISAAVGEEVFFRAFAFLQLRKIVGNHFVLTVLLSAVLFALPHLYQGAAGLVVTFFFGLVFGAIYLKFKNIWINIIVHGLIDTFFITMAYYGELDYFG
;
A
#
# COMPACT_ATOMS: atom_id res chain seq x y z
N MET A 1 -22.49 20.11 -14.30
CA MET A 1 -21.22 20.06 -15.04
C MET A 1 -21.57 19.56 -16.43
N ASP A 2 -21.12 20.22 -17.50
CA ASP A 2 -21.38 19.69 -18.86
C ASP A 2 -20.54 18.43 -19.12
N THR A 3 -20.95 17.62 -20.10
CA THR A 3 -20.33 16.33 -20.42
C THR A 3 -18.85 16.48 -20.82
N ASN A 4 -18.50 17.59 -21.48
CA ASN A 4 -17.13 17.85 -21.94
C ASN A 4 -16.20 18.13 -20.75
N THR A 5 -16.65 18.91 -19.78
CA THR A 5 -15.92 19.22 -18.56
C THR A 5 -15.74 17.98 -17.69
N LEU A 6 -16.78 17.14 -17.57
CA LEU A 6 -16.69 15.87 -16.86
C LEU A 6 -15.68 14.93 -17.53
N LEU A 7 -15.71 14.81 -18.86
CA LEU A 7 -14.77 13.97 -19.61
C LEU A 7 -13.32 14.44 -19.41
N LYS A 8 -13.07 15.75 -19.49
CA LYS A 8 -11.75 16.35 -19.21
C LYS A 8 -11.26 16.03 -17.81
N GLN A 9 -12.13 16.10 -16.80
CA GLN A 9 -11.77 15.77 -15.42
C GLN A 9 -11.40 14.29 -15.26
N LYS A 10 -12.17 13.39 -15.88
CA LYS A 10 -11.88 11.94 -15.86
C LYS A 10 -10.55 11.64 -16.53
N LEU A 11 -10.32 12.21 -17.71
CA LEU A 11 -9.07 12.03 -18.46
C LEU A 11 -7.87 12.56 -17.67
N LEU A 12 -7.97 13.76 -17.10
CA LEU A 12 -6.91 14.31 -16.25
C LEU A 12 -6.62 13.40 -15.05
N SER A 13 -7.65 12.90 -14.37
CA SER A 13 -7.48 12.01 -13.21
C SER A 13 -6.80 10.70 -13.59
N LEU A 14 -7.16 10.14 -14.74
CA LEU A 14 -6.53 8.95 -15.30
C LEU A 14 -5.06 9.20 -15.63
N LEU A 15 -4.74 10.30 -16.31
CA LEU A 15 -3.37 10.66 -16.68
C LEU A 15 -2.48 10.89 -15.46
N LEU A 16 -2.99 11.59 -14.44
CA LEU A 16 -2.26 11.80 -13.19
C LEU A 16 -2.00 10.48 -12.46
N LEU A 17 -3.02 9.62 -12.35
CA LEU A 17 -2.87 8.31 -11.72
C LEU A 17 -1.86 7.43 -12.47
N ALA A 18 -1.99 7.33 -13.80
CA ALA A 18 -1.09 6.56 -14.64
C ALA A 18 0.34 7.11 -14.61
N GLY A 19 0.52 8.43 -14.62
CA GLY A 19 1.82 9.07 -14.56
C GLY A 19 2.56 8.82 -13.24
N VAL A 20 1.85 8.93 -12.11
CA VAL A 20 2.44 8.60 -10.79
C VAL A 20 2.73 7.10 -10.69
N PHE A 21 1.83 6.25 -11.17
CA PHE A 21 2.04 4.80 -11.17
C PHE A 21 3.25 4.40 -12.02
N ALA A 22 3.37 4.93 -13.23
CA ALA A 22 4.51 4.68 -14.11
C ALA A 22 5.85 5.13 -13.48
N PHE A 23 5.82 6.17 -12.65
CA PHE A 23 7.01 6.64 -11.94
C PHE A 23 7.59 5.61 -10.96
N ILE A 24 6.84 4.58 -10.53
CA ILE A 24 7.40 3.46 -9.74
C ILE A 24 8.58 2.81 -10.47
N TYR A 25 8.50 2.74 -11.81
CA TYR A 25 9.49 2.08 -12.67
C TYR A 25 10.55 3.05 -13.22
N ASN A 26 10.68 4.24 -12.62
CA ASN A 26 11.65 5.23 -13.09
C ASN A 26 13.12 4.72 -12.93
N PRO A 27 14.03 5.11 -13.84
CA PRO A 27 15.42 4.68 -13.77
C PRO A 27 16.28 5.48 -12.77
N TRP A 28 15.81 6.65 -12.31
CA TRP A 28 16.63 7.65 -11.62
C TRP A 28 16.72 7.46 -10.10
N THR A 29 15.67 6.91 -9.50
CA THR A 29 15.55 6.71 -8.05
C THR A 29 15.34 5.24 -7.73
N LYS A 30 15.73 4.82 -6.52
CA LYS A 30 15.55 3.46 -6.01
C LYS A 30 14.91 3.51 -4.64
N PHE A 31 14.44 2.37 -4.16
CA PHE A 31 13.95 2.21 -2.80
C PHE A 31 14.96 2.76 -1.77
N PRO A 32 14.55 3.60 -0.80
CA PRO A 32 13.18 4.09 -0.54
C PRO A 32 12.82 5.41 -1.27
N TYR A 33 13.79 6.07 -1.90
CA TYR A 33 13.67 7.42 -2.46
C TYR A 33 12.61 7.56 -3.56
N THR A 34 12.34 6.50 -4.32
CA THR A 34 11.26 6.49 -5.33
C THR A 34 9.92 6.87 -4.73
N PHE A 35 9.57 6.32 -3.57
CA PHE A 35 8.29 6.62 -2.92
C PHE A 35 8.28 7.97 -2.21
N ALA A 36 9.45 8.50 -1.81
CA ALA A 36 9.55 9.90 -1.37
C ALA A 36 9.23 10.87 -2.52
N CYS A 37 9.75 10.61 -3.73
CA CYS A 37 9.41 11.37 -4.93
C CYS A 37 7.94 11.23 -5.30
N ILE A 38 7.40 10.01 -5.28
CA ILE A 38 5.96 9.76 -5.53
C ILE A 38 5.10 10.52 -4.53
N THR A 39 5.45 10.51 -3.24
CA THR A 39 4.72 11.26 -2.21
C THR A 39 4.72 12.75 -2.52
N ALA A 40 5.86 13.33 -2.90
CA ALA A 40 5.94 14.72 -3.32
C ALA A 40 5.07 15.02 -4.56
N MET A 41 5.10 14.14 -5.57
CA MET A 41 4.25 14.24 -6.76
C MET A 41 2.76 14.17 -6.40
N VAL A 42 2.36 13.24 -5.53
CA VAL A 42 0.98 13.10 -5.04
C VAL A 42 0.51 14.38 -4.37
N LEU A 43 1.31 14.94 -3.46
CA LEU A 43 0.97 16.19 -2.77
C LEU A 43 0.84 17.35 -3.76
N LEU A 44 1.80 17.50 -4.67
CA LEU A 44 1.78 18.54 -5.70
C LEU A 44 0.57 18.40 -6.63
N PHE A 45 0.33 17.23 -7.20
CA PHE A 45 -0.76 17.01 -8.15
C PHE A 45 -2.12 17.15 -7.49
N THR A 46 -2.26 16.68 -6.25
CA THR A 46 -3.49 16.89 -5.47
C THR A 46 -3.73 18.36 -5.23
N TRP A 47 -2.71 19.13 -4.81
CA TRP A 47 -2.83 20.57 -4.64
C TRP A 47 -3.18 21.29 -5.95
N LEU A 48 -2.50 20.95 -7.05
CA LEU A 48 -2.75 21.57 -8.35
C LEU A 48 -4.17 21.33 -8.85
N GLN A 49 -4.68 20.10 -8.67
CA GLN A 49 -6.01 19.68 -9.13
C GLN A 49 -7.15 20.14 -8.21
N GLU A 50 -6.99 20.01 -6.88
CA GLU A 50 -8.06 20.23 -5.89
C GLU A 50 -7.96 21.57 -5.15
N LYS A 51 -6.81 22.24 -5.23
CA LYS A 51 -6.46 23.42 -4.39
C LYS A 51 -6.55 23.15 -2.88
N SER A 52 -6.46 21.88 -2.49
CA SER A 52 -6.51 21.40 -1.11
C SER A 52 -5.92 20.01 -1.01
N LEU A 53 -5.31 19.67 0.12
CA LEU A 53 -4.86 18.31 0.44
C LEU A 53 -5.90 17.52 1.24
N GLY A 54 -7.06 18.11 1.56
CA GLY A 54 -8.09 17.48 2.40
C GLY A 54 -8.64 16.16 1.82
N GLY A 55 -8.60 16.00 0.50
CA GLY A 55 -8.99 14.76 -0.18
C GLY A 55 -8.10 13.55 0.13
N LEU A 56 -6.89 13.78 0.67
CA LEU A 56 -5.98 12.72 1.11
C LEU A 56 -6.30 12.18 2.51
N ASN A 57 -7.22 12.81 3.23
CA ASN A 57 -7.73 12.36 4.53
C ASN A 57 -6.65 12.20 5.63
N PHE A 58 -5.68 13.12 5.68
CA PHE A 58 -4.84 13.27 6.88
C PHE A 58 -5.66 13.89 8.00
N LYS A 59 -6.04 13.09 9.00
CA LYS A 59 -6.81 13.53 10.17
C LYS A 59 -6.12 13.11 11.46
N SER A 60 -6.22 13.92 12.50
CA SER A 60 -5.65 13.60 13.80
C SER A 60 -6.20 12.27 14.33
N LEU A 61 -5.31 11.46 14.90
CA LEU A 61 -5.68 10.23 15.59
C LEU A 61 -6.27 10.55 16.97
N ARG A 62 -7.21 9.73 17.39
CA ARG A 62 -7.80 9.73 18.74
C ARG A 62 -7.29 8.50 19.48
N LEU A 63 -7.36 8.52 20.82
CA LEU A 63 -6.94 7.37 21.64
C LEU A 63 -7.67 6.07 21.26
N ASN A 64 -8.96 6.13 20.96
CA ASN A 64 -9.73 4.96 20.52
C ASN A 64 -9.24 4.39 19.18
N ASP A 65 -8.62 5.21 18.33
CA ASP A 65 -8.07 4.74 17.06
C ASP A 65 -6.85 3.82 17.29
N VAL A 66 -6.16 3.93 18.42
CA VAL A 66 -5.06 3.02 18.79
C VAL A 66 -5.57 1.58 18.98
N ALA A 67 -6.66 1.40 19.72
CA ALA A 67 -7.26 0.07 19.91
C ALA A 67 -7.75 -0.52 18.58
N ILE A 68 -8.29 0.32 17.69
CA ILE A 68 -8.70 -0.08 16.34
C ILE A 68 -7.49 -0.53 15.53
N ILE A 69 -6.41 0.24 15.52
CA ILE A 69 -5.17 -0.09 14.80
C ILE A 69 -4.62 -1.43 15.26
N LEU A 70 -4.51 -1.65 16.58
CA LEU A 70 -4.00 -2.91 17.13
C LEU A 70 -4.91 -4.08 16.80
N GLY A 71 -6.23 -3.90 16.92
CA GLY A 71 -7.21 -4.92 16.56
C GLY A 71 -7.14 -5.28 15.07
N LEU A 72 -7.02 -4.28 14.19
CA LEU A 72 -6.84 -4.48 12.75
C LEU A 72 -5.56 -5.25 12.48
N PHE A 73 -4.41 -4.78 12.99
CA PHE A 73 -3.11 -5.46 12.84
C PHE A 73 -3.20 -6.95 13.19
N ILE A 74 -3.65 -7.27 14.41
CA ILE A 74 -3.75 -8.66 14.88
C ILE A 74 -4.70 -9.49 14.00
N SER A 75 -5.87 -8.93 13.67
CA SER A 75 -6.85 -9.66 12.86
C SER A 75 -6.38 -9.91 11.43
N ILE A 76 -5.66 -8.96 10.84
CA ILE A 76 -5.18 -9.04 9.46
C ILE A 76 -4.05 -10.05 9.38
N GLU A 77 -3.07 -9.98 10.29
CA GLU A 77 -1.98 -10.96 10.38
C GLU A 77 -2.52 -12.37 10.58
N ALA A 78 -3.44 -12.56 11.52
CA ALA A 78 -4.03 -13.88 11.75
C ALA A 78 -4.73 -14.44 10.49
N VAL A 79 -5.44 -13.60 9.73
CA VAL A 79 -6.07 -14.05 8.49
C VAL A 79 -5.04 -14.28 7.38
N ALA A 80 -4.03 -13.41 7.27
CA ALA A 80 -2.97 -13.54 6.28
C ALA A 80 -2.19 -14.84 6.47
N ASP A 81 -1.68 -15.06 7.68
CA ASP A 81 -0.76 -16.16 8.02
C ASP A 81 -1.45 -17.52 8.08
N PHE A 82 -2.67 -17.59 8.63
CA PHE A 82 -3.33 -18.89 8.86
C PHE A 82 -4.33 -19.28 7.77
N ILE A 83 -4.70 -18.35 6.87
CA ILE A 83 -5.70 -18.61 5.83
C ILE A 83 -5.16 -18.26 4.45
N VAL A 84 -4.83 -16.99 4.22
CA VAL A 84 -4.57 -16.49 2.86
C VAL A 84 -3.28 -17.07 2.30
N GLN A 85 -2.19 -17.02 3.06
CA GLN A 85 -0.90 -17.48 2.60
C GLN A 85 -0.81 -19.00 2.45
N PRO A 86 -1.26 -19.84 3.42
CA PRO A 86 -1.29 -21.28 3.21
C PRO A 86 -2.16 -21.68 2.02
N ALA A 87 -3.30 -21.01 1.80
CA ALA A 87 -4.14 -21.25 0.65
C ALA A 87 -3.45 -20.87 -0.67
N ALA A 88 -2.79 -19.70 -0.72
CA ALA A 88 -2.05 -19.25 -1.90
C ALA A 88 -0.88 -20.22 -2.22
N ASN A 89 -0.07 -20.55 -1.22
CA ASN A 89 1.06 -21.46 -1.37
C ASN A 89 0.60 -22.84 -1.84
N SER A 90 -0.49 -23.37 -1.28
CA SER A 90 -1.06 -24.66 -1.70
C SER A 90 -1.66 -24.62 -3.11
N PHE A 91 -2.28 -23.50 -3.50
CA PHE A 91 -2.93 -23.39 -4.81
C PHE A 91 -1.92 -23.27 -5.95
N PHE A 92 -0.85 -22.48 -5.76
CA PHE A 92 0.19 -22.31 -6.77
C PHE A 92 1.34 -23.31 -6.65
N ASN A 93 1.42 -24.05 -5.54
CA ASN A 93 2.50 -24.97 -5.23
C ASN A 93 3.89 -24.29 -5.25
N GLU A 94 3.91 -23.01 -4.86
CA GLU A 94 5.10 -22.19 -4.67
C GLU A 94 4.82 -21.18 -3.54
N PRO A 95 5.76 -20.95 -2.61
CA PRO A 95 5.65 -19.88 -1.64
C PRO A 95 6.01 -18.52 -2.26
N ALA A 96 5.68 -17.44 -1.55
CA ALA A 96 6.12 -16.11 -1.93
C ALA A 96 7.64 -15.94 -1.81
N ASP A 97 8.28 -15.33 -2.80
CA ASP A 97 9.74 -15.11 -2.78
C ASP A 97 10.11 -13.90 -1.90
N TYR A 98 10.62 -14.19 -0.71
CA TYR A 98 11.18 -13.22 0.24
C TYR A 98 12.71 -13.24 0.32
N SER A 99 13.41 -13.87 -0.62
CA SER A 99 14.86 -14.06 -0.61
C SER A 99 15.65 -12.75 -0.46
N ALA A 100 15.13 -11.64 -1.00
CA ALA A 100 15.72 -10.31 -0.89
C ALA A 100 15.92 -9.85 0.58
N PHE A 101 15.12 -10.38 1.51
CA PHE A 101 15.16 -10.02 2.94
C PHE A 101 16.06 -10.93 3.78
N ARG A 102 16.51 -12.08 3.25
CA ARG A 102 17.42 -13.01 3.97
C ARG A 102 18.70 -12.33 4.45
N SER A 103 19.16 -11.30 3.74
CA SER A 103 20.38 -10.56 4.10
C SER A 103 20.28 -9.78 5.42
N ILE A 104 19.08 -9.66 6.01
CA ILE A 104 18.78 -9.00 7.28
C ILE A 104 19.06 -9.93 8.48
N GLN A 105 19.03 -11.25 8.29
CA GLN A 105 19.17 -12.24 9.37
C GLN A 105 20.40 -11.97 10.26
N GLY A 106 20.16 -11.80 11.56
CA GLY A 106 21.19 -11.52 12.57
C GLY A 106 21.92 -10.17 12.42
N ASN A 107 21.58 -9.35 11.42
CA ASN A 107 22.28 -8.11 11.10
C ASN A 107 21.50 -6.88 11.60
N ALA A 108 21.79 -6.44 12.83
CA ALA A 108 21.06 -5.33 13.47
C ALA A 108 21.15 -4.00 12.70
N PRO A 109 22.32 -3.57 12.15
CA PRO A 109 22.39 -2.37 11.33
C PRO A 109 21.48 -2.44 10.09
N LYS A 110 21.43 -3.58 9.41
CA LYS A 110 20.51 -3.77 8.28
C LYS A 110 19.05 -3.77 8.74
N TYR A 111 18.72 -4.45 9.83
CA TYR A 111 17.36 -4.45 10.38
C TYR A 111 16.84 -3.03 10.60
N PHE A 112 17.56 -2.18 11.35
CA PHE A 112 17.12 -0.80 11.58
C PHE A 112 17.08 0.04 10.30
N LYS A 113 18.02 -0.18 9.36
CA LYS A 113 18.00 0.47 8.05
C LYS A 113 16.75 0.11 7.25
N TYR A 114 16.42 -1.18 7.16
CA TYR A 114 15.24 -1.66 6.43
C TYR A 114 13.94 -1.23 7.09
N LEU A 115 13.85 -1.23 8.43
CA LEU A 115 12.72 -0.66 9.15
C LEU A 115 12.50 0.80 8.78
N LEU A 116 13.55 1.64 8.85
CA LEU A 116 13.43 3.04 8.50
C LEU A 116 12.97 3.23 7.05
N TYR A 117 13.57 2.47 6.12
CA TYR A 117 13.25 2.57 4.70
C TYR A 117 11.82 2.12 4.40
N MET A 118 11.38 1.04 5.03
CA MET A 118 10.02 0.52 4.94
C MET A 118 9.01 1.55 5.45
N TRP A 119 9.22 2.16 6.62
CA TRP A 119 8.29 3.14 7.16
C TRP A 119 8.12 4.37 6.24
N ILE A 120 9.22 4.84 5.64
CA ILE A 120 9.19 5.97 4.70
C ILE A 120 8.52 5.57 3.38
N SER A 121 8.89 4.42 2.83
CA SER A 121 8.49 4.01 1.48
C SER A 121 7.18 3.24 1.48
N ALA A 122 7.15 2.06 2.12
CA ALA A 122 5.99 1.17 2.12
C ALA A 122 4.86 1.76 2.97
N ALA A 123 5.06 1.92 4.28
CA ALA A 123 3.98 2.35 5.17
C ALA A 123 3.44 3.74 4.81
N VAL A 124 4.29 4.76 4.68
CA VAL A 124 3.83 6.12 4.35
C VAL A 124 3.61 6.30 2.85
N GLY A 125 4.64 6.04 2.04
CA GLY A 125 4.60 6.34 0.61
C GLY A 125 3.55 5.55 -0.16
N GLU A 126 3.46 4.24 0.05
CA GLU A 126 2.46 3.41 -0.63
C GLU A 126 1.04 3.73 -0.18
N GLU A 127 0.78 3.96 1.11
CA GLU A 127 -0.57 4.32 1.55
C GLU A 127 -0.99 5.69 1.00
N VAL A 128 -0.10 6.69 1.02
CA VAL A 128 -0.38 8.00 0.43
C VAL A 128 -0.66 7.90 -1.07
N PHE A 129 0.05 7.03 -1.78
CA PHE A 129 -0.20 6.82 -3.20
C PHE A 129 -1.45 5.98 -3.47
N PHE A 130 -1.48 4.72 -3.03
CA PHE A 130 -2.51 3.75 -3.40
C PHE A 130 -3.83 3.97 -2.66
N ARG A 131 -3.83 4.49 -1.44
CA ARG A 131 -5.06 4.67 -0.64
C ARG A 131 -5.53 6.09 -0.70
N ALA A 132 -4.68 7.08 -0.43
CA ALA A 132 -5.12 8.47 -0.50
C ALA A 132 -5.31 8.94 -1.95
N PHE A 133 -4.25 8.97 -2.75
CA PHE A 133 -4.29 9.55 -4.09
C PHE A 133 -5.05 8.69 -5.11
N ALA A 134 -4.78 7.40 -5.19
CA ALA A 134 -5.42 6.54 -6.18
C ALA A 134 -6.92 6.43 -5.91
N PHE A 135 -7.40 6.36 -4.66
CA PHE A 135 -8.84 6.45 -4.40
C PHE A 135 -9.41 7.80 -4.86
N LEU A 136 -8.73 8.91 -4.57
CA LEU A 136 -9.18 10.23 -5.00
C LEU A 136 -9.34 10.31 -6.53
N GLN A 137 -8.38 9.77 -7.28
CA GLN A 137 -8.43 9.76 -8.75
C GLN A 137 -9.46 8.76 -9.28
N LEU A 138 -9.47 7.52 -8.78
CA LEU A 138 -10.40 6.47 -9.18
C LEU A 138 -11.85 6.89 -8.93
N ARG A 139 -12.15 7.54 -7.80
CA ARG A 139 -13.51 8.06 -7.52
C ARG A 139 -13.96 9.15 -8.49
N LYS A 140 -13.05 9.91 -9.10
CA LYS A 140 -13.39 10.84 -10.19
C LYS A 140 -13.65 10.11 -11.50
N ILE A 141 -12.93 9.01 -11.76
CA ILE A 141 -13.05 8.20 -12.98
C ILE A 141 -14.34 7.37 -12.96
N VAL A 142 -14.53 6.57 -11.90
CA VAL A 142 -15.63 5.60 -11.76
C VAL A 142 -16.78 6.09 -10.86
N GLY A 143 -16.71 7.27 -10.27
CA GLY A 143 -17.80 7.80 -9.45
C GLY A 143 -17.95 7.07 -8.11
N ASN A 144 -19.19 6.77 -7.70
CA ASN A 144 -19.51 6.19 -6.38
C ASN A 144 -19.43 4.65 -6.33
N HIS A 145 -18.76 4.01 -7.29
CA HIS A 145 -18.51 2.57 -7.26
C HIS A 145 -17.37 2.24 -6.29
N PHE A 146 -17.70 2.20 -4.99
CA PHE A 146 -16.73 1.98 -3.90
C PHE A 146 -16.02 0.63 -4.02
N VAL A 147 -16.76 -0.45 -4.30
CA VAL A 147 -16.19 -1.80 -4.48
C VAL A 147 -15.21 -1.81 -5.64
N LEU A 148 -15.59 -1.23 -6.79
CA LEU A 148 -14.71 -1.13 -7.96
C LEU A 148 -13.46 -0.30 -7.65
N THR A 149 -13.58 0.76 -6.85
CA THR A 149 -12.43 1.58 -6.43
C THR A 149 -11.44 0.78 -5.59
N VAL A 150 -11.93 -0.03 -4.64
CA VAL A 150 -11.09 -0.92 -3.82
C VAL A 150 -10.40 -1.96 -4.69
N LEU A 151 -11.14 -2.62 -5.57
CA LEU A 151 -10.60 -3.63 -6.48
C LEU A 151 -9.49 -3.05 -7.36
N LEU A 152 -9.72 -1.90 -8.01
CA LEU A 152 -8.73 -1.26 -8.87
C LEU A 152 -7.50 -0.80 -8.09
N SER A 153 -7.67 -0.21 -6.90
CA SER A 153 -6.55 0.17 -6.05
C SER A 153 -5.74 -1.05 -5.59
N ALA A 154 -6.39 -2.14 -5.22
CA ALA A 154 -5.74 -3.39 -4.83
C ALA A 154 -4.93 -4.02 -5.98
N VAL A 155 -5.47 -3.99 -7.21
CA VAL A 155 -4.71 -4.43 -8.40
C VAL A 155 -3.48 -3.55 -8.58
N LEU A 156 -3.63 -2.23 -8.55
CA LEU A 156 -2.49 -1.30 -8.69
C LEU A 156 -1.43 -1.55 -7.60
N PHE A 157 -1.85 -1.81 -6.36
CA PHE A 157 -0.95 -2.09 -5.24
C PHE A 157 -0.17 -3.41 -5.40
N ALA A 158 -0.81 -4.45 -5.96
CA ALA A 158 -0.19 -5.75 -6.14
C ALA A 158 0.80 -5.80 -7.32
N LEU A 159 0.56 -5.03 -8.39
CA LEU A 159 1.37 -5.08 -9.62
C LEU A 159 2.89 -4.87 -9.41
N PRO A 160 3.36 -3.93 -8.57
CA PRO A 160 4.79 -3.81 -8.25
C PRO A 160 5.41 -5.04 -7.58
N HIS A 161 4.59 -5.93 -7.03
CA HIS A 161 5.01 -7.12 -6.27
C HIS A 161 5.04 -8.40 -7.11
N LEU A 162 4.88 -8.30 -8.43
CA LEU A 162 4.98 -9.45 -9.35
C LEU A 162 6.30 -10.24 -9.22
N TYR A 163 7.36 -9.63 -8.72
CA TYR A 163 8.65 -10.29 -8.50
C TYR A 163 8.60 -11.34 -7.36
N GLN A 164 7.56 -11.35 -6.53
CA GLN A 164 7.40 -12.28 -5.40
C GLN A 164 6.76 -13.62 -5.81
N GLY A 165 6.48 -13.84 -7.09
CA GLY A 165 5.77 -15.03 -7.58
C GLY A 165 4.24 -14.90 -7.48
N ALA A 166 3.51 -15.93 -7.92
CA ALA A 166 2.05 -15.89 -8.00
C ALA A 166 1.40 -15.89 -6.61
N ALA A 167 1.94 -16.69 -5.67
CA ALA A 167 1.48 -16.69 -4.29
C ALA A 167 1.68 -15.33 -3.62
N GLY A 168 2.87 -14.72 -3.78
CA GLY A 168 3.17 -13.38 -3.28
C GLY A 168 2.20 -12.34 -3.83
N LEU A 169 1.96 -12.35 -5.14
CA LEU A 169 1.01 -11.43 -5.78
C LEU A 169 -0.41 -11.53 -5.20
N VAL A 170 -0.91 -12.75 -4.94
CA VAL A 170 -2.24 -12.96 -4.36
C VAL A 170 -2.31 -12.48 -2.91
N VAL A 171 -1.28 -12.76 -2.12
CA VAL A 171 -1.17 -12.26 -0.74
C VAL A 171 -1.12 -10.72 -0.71
N THR A 172 -0.30 -10.09 -1.56
CA THR A 172 -0.26 -8.63 -1.67
C THR A 172 -1.59 -8.05 -2.15
N PHE A 173 -2.27 -8.70 -3.10
CA PHE A 173 -3.60 -8.28 -3.55
C PHE A 173 -4.62 -8.33 -2.41
N PHE A 174 -4.58 -9.35 -1.56
CA PHE A 174 -5.40 -9.42 -0.35
C PHE A 174 -5.15 -8.23 0.60
N PHE A 175 -3.89 -7.90 0.91
CA PHE A 175 -3.56 -6.69 1.68
C PHE A 175 -4.06 -5.42 0.96
N GLY A 176 -3.93 -5.39 -0.37
CA GLY A 176 -4.57 -4.46 -1.30
C GLY A 176 -6.03 -4.14 -0.93
N LEU A 177 -6.86 -5.20 -0.92
CA LEU A 177 -8.28 -5.14 -0.63
C LEU A 177 -8.57 -4.67 0.80
N VAL A 178 -7.86 -5.24 1.77
CA VAL A 178 -8.04 -4.95 3.20
C VAL A 178 -7.72 -3.49 3.50
N PHE A 179 -6.57 -3.01 3.08
CA PHE A 179 -6.17 -1.60 3.29
C PHE A 179 -7.12 -0.65 2.55
N GLY A 180 -7.60 -1.03 1.35
CA GLY A 180 -8.64 -0.28 0.65
C GLY A 180 -9.95 -0.19 1.44
N ALA A 181 -10.39 -1.28 2.07
CA ALA A 181 -11.58 -1.32 2.90
C ALA A 181 -11.42 -0.49 4.19
N ILE A 182 -10.27 -0.57 4.86
CA ILE A 182 -9.93 0.26 6.03
C ILE A 182 -10.00 1.73 5.65
N TYR A 183 -9.39 2.13 4.54
CA TYR A 183 -9.39 3.52 4.10
C TYR A 183 -10.82 4.03 3.81
N LEU A 184 -11.67 3.23 3.16
CA LEU A 184 -13.08 3.58 2.95
C LEU A 184 -13.88 3.73 4.24
N LYS A 185 -13.63 2.84 5.21
CA LYS A 185 -14.35 2.79 6.49
C LYS A 185 -14.00 4.00 7.35
N PHE A 186 -12.72 4.25 7.57
CA PHE A 186 -12.25 5.24 8.54
C PHE A 186 -11.99 6.61 7.93
N LYS A 187 -11.67 6.66 6.62
CA LYS A 187 -11.27 7.90 5.93
C LYS A 187 -10.24 8.69 6.73
N ASN A 188 -9.23 7.98 7.22
CA ASN A 188 -8.06 8.54 7.89
C ASN A 188 -6.84 7.73 7.46
N ILE A 189 -5.94 8.36 6.71
CA ILE A 189 -4.78 7.68 6.15
C ILE A 189 -3.79 7.22 7.22
N TRP A 190 -3.75 7.86 8.40
CA TRP A 190 -2.85 7.46 9.48
C TRP A 190 -3.16 6.07 10.04
N ILE A 191 -4.43 5.66 10.04
CA ILE A 191 -4.81 4.31 10.48
C ILE A 191 -4.21 3.28 9.53
N ASN A 192 -4.33 3.50 8.22
CA ASN A 192 -3.72 2.68 7.18
C ASN A 192 -2.19 2.62 7.31
N ILE A 193 -1.53 3.79 7.41
CA ILE A 193 -0.07 3.89 7.52
C ILE A 193 0.45 3.09 8.71
N ILE A 194 -0.19 3.21 9.88
CA ILE A 194 0.28 2.53 11.08
C ILE A 194 0.00 1.03 11.00
N VAL A 195 -1.19 0.61 10.53
CA VAL A 195 -1.50 -0.83 10.36
C VAL A 195 -0.51 -1.48 9.38
N HIS A 196 -0.29 -0.88 8.21
CA HIS A 196 0.65 -1.38 7.21
C HIS A 196 2.09 -1.40 7.78
N GLY A 197 2.53 -0.32 8.43
CA GLY A 197 3.85 -0.28 9.04
C GLY A 197 4.04 -1.29 10.17
N LEU A 198 3.00 -1.64 10.93
CA LEU A 198 3.07 -2.72 11.93
C LEU A 198 3.22 -4.10 11.29
N ILE A 199 2.47 -4.36 10.22
CA ILE A 199 2.57 -5.60 9.43
C ILE A 199 3.99 -5.79 8.89
N ASP A 200 4.50 -4.76 8.22
CA ASP A 200 5.86 -4.80 7.69
C ASP A 200 6.92 -4.85 8.79
N THR A 201 6.68 -4.21 9.93
CA THR A 201 7.59 -4.30 11.08
C THR A 201 7.67 -5.74 11.59
N PHE A 202 6.53 -6.42 11.69
CA PHE A 202 6.48 -7.84 12.05
C PHE A 202 7.26 -8.68 11.04
N PHE A 203 7.00 -8.53 9.73
CA PHE A 203 7.72 -9.23 8.68
C PHE A 203 9.24 -9.02 8.71
N ILE A 204 9.71 -7.76 8.81
CA ILE A 204 11.14 -7.44 8.88
C ILE A 204 11.78 -7.98 10.18
N THR A 205 11.01 -8.06 11.27
CA THR A 205 11.46 -8.67 12.53
C THR A 205 11.62 -10.18 12.37
N MET A 206 10.67 -10.87 11.73
CA MET A 206 10.80 -12.29 11.39
C MET A 206 12.02 -12.55 10.50
N ALA A 207 12.27 -11.67 9.51
CA ALA A 207 13.46 -11.74 8.67
C ALA A 207 14.77 -11.61 9.47
N TYR A 208 14.81 -10.74 10.48
CA TYR A 208 15.97 -10.59 11.36
C TYR A 208 16.25 -11.84 12.19
N TYR A 209 15.21 -12.53 12.66
CA TYR A 209 15.35 -13.79 13.41
C TYR A 209 15.60 -15.01 12.51
N GLY A 210 15.49 -14.87 11.18
CA GLY A 210 15.69 -15.97 10.24
C GLY A 210 14.45 -16.83 10.04
N GLU A 211 13.27 -16.32 10.41
CA GLU A 211 11.99 -17.03 10.38
C GLU A 211 11.19 -16.74 9.11
N LEU A 212 11.86 -16.48 7.97
CA LEU A 212 11.14 -16.24 6.71
C LEU A 212 10.43 -17.50 6.18
N ASP A 213 10.92 -18.68 6.54
CA ASP A 213 10.31 -19.96 6.17
C ASP A 213 8.93 -20.17 6.84
N TYR A 214 8.60 -19.36 7.87
CA TYR A 214 7.25 -19.31 8.45
C TYR A 214 6.18 -18.99 7.39
N PHE A 215 6.52 -18.19 6.38
CA PHE A 215 5.59 -17.74 5.35
C PHE A 215 5.47 -18.71 4.16
N GLY A 216 6.17 -19.86 4.21
CA GLY A 216 6.17 -20.90 3.17
C GLY A 216 7.53 -21.15 2.55
#